data_AF-A0A7V9PD99-F1
#
_entry.id   AF-A0A7V9PD99-F1
#
_cell.length_a   1.000
_cell.length_b   1.000
_cell.length_c   1.000
_cell.angle_alpha   90.00
_cell.angle_beta   90.00
_cell.angle_gamma   90.00
#
_symmetry.space_group_name_H-M   'P 1'
#
loop_
_entity.id
_entity.type
_entity.pdbx_description
1 polymer ?
#
loop_
_entity_poly.entity_id
_entity_poly.type
_entity_poly.pdbx_seq_one_letter_code
_entity_poly.pdbx_strand_id
1 'polypeptide(L)'
;MVEDRDYKQTLHRYVAEMVALEGELEVALEHQWEKLQVHPEAAAVVRGFREMASTQREALEAYLERLGDDTVEPAGTAVAALFGTSAGEADGVRTRMVSDVLRDDYTAFNYAAISYEALCEMGFRLYDPPLREIALQHLRAYAEATQQINQLIASVVAWELEQQGLECRCICPMCSMGACGCVAAGTWTVNEAWRETVPSSSGEAERGFLLLPPRAGSPLAVAGVQAGERLLEVDDQPVETIAEIQTAIRKHPLGDNVRVLVQRSSDAPREIHARHVSDLPST
;
A
#
# COMPACT_ATOMS: atom_id res chain seq x y z
N MET A 1 10.42 25.59 15.26
CA MET A 1 11.86 25.26 15.37
C MET A 1 12.10 23.91 16.02
N VAL A 2 11.46 23.56 17.15
CA VAL A 2 11.55 22.20 17.73
C VAL A 2 10.61 21.23 17.00
N GLU A 3 9.36 21.65 16.71
CA GLU A 3 8.39 20.84 15.94
C GLU A 3 8.85 20.53 14.50
N ASP A 4 9.49 21.49 13.82
CA ASP A 4 10.03 21.30 12.46
C ASP A 4 11.23 20.34 12.43
N ARG A 5 12.00 20.27 13.53
CA ARG A 5 13.12 19.34 13.68
C ARG A 5 12.64 17.92 13.96
N ASP A 6 11.66 17.76 14.85
CA ASP A 6 11.05 16.47 15.18
C ASP A 6 10.32 15.85 13.97
N TYR A 7 9.64 16.70 13.18
CA TYR A 7 9.06 16.37 11.88
C TYR A 7 10.09 15.82 10.89
N LYS A 8 11.18 16.55 10.64
CA LYS A 8 12.22 16.14 9.69
C LYS A 8 12.93 14.87 10.12
N GLN A 9 13.22 14.73 11.41
CA GLN A 9 13.82 13.51 11.96
C GLN A 9 12.91 12.29 11.80
N THR A 10 11.59 12.47 12.00
CA THR A 10 10.61 11.41 11.78
C THR A 10 10.60 10.98 10.31
N LEU A 11 10.49 11.92 9.38
CA LEU A 11 10.51 11.61 7.95
C LEU A 11 11.82 10.98 7.50
N HIS A 12 12.96 11.52 7.95
CA HIS A 12 14.28 10.98 7.61
C HIS A 12 14.39 9.51 8.03
N ARG A 13 13.97 9.17 9.26
CA ARG A 13 13.98 7.79 9.75
C ARG A 13 13.15 6.85 8.86
N TYR A 14 11.88 7.19 8.62
CA TYR A 14 10.99 6.32 7.84
C TYR A 14 11.43 6.18 6.38
N VAL A 15 11.91 7.26 5.76
CA VAL A 15 12.41 7.17 4.39
C VAL A 15 13.72 6.38 4.33
N ALA A 16 14.62 6.54 5.31
CA ALA A 16 15.84 5.73 5.38
C ALA A 16 15.55 4.23 5.57
N GLU A 17 14.54 3.88 6.37
CA GLU A 17 14.04 2.50 6.48
C GLU A 17 13.53 1.98 5.12
N MET A 18 12.83 2.81 4.34
CA MET A 18 12.39 2.43 2.99
C MET A 18 13.55 2.31 1.99
N VAL A 19 14.59 3.15 2.07
CA VAL A 19 15.82 3.00 1.26
C VAL A 19 16.50 1.66 1.55
N ALA A 20 16.60 1.29 2.83
CA ALA A 20 17.16 0.01 3.24
C ALA A 20 16.33 -1.17 2.71
N LEU A 21 14.99 -1.09 2.86
CA LEU A 21 14.07 -2.07 2.29
C LEU A 21 14.28 -2.24 0.77
N GLU A 22 14.28 -1.17 -0.01
CA GLU A 22 14.48 -1.24 -1.47
C GLU A 22 15.85 -1.83 -1.83
N GLY A 23 16.89 -1.53 -1.05
CA GLY A 23 18.21 -2.14 -1.20
C GLY A 23 18.22 -3.64 -0.93
N GLU A 24 17.55 -4.09 0.14
CA GLU A 24 17.39 -5.52 0.44
C GLU A 24 16.60 -6.25 -0.65
N LEU A 25 15.52 -5.63 -1.17
CA LEU A 25 14.73 -6.17 -2.28
C LEU A 25 15.58 -6.31 -3.55
N GLU A 26 16.34 -5.28 -3.94
CA GLU A 26 17.20 -5.34 -5.13
C GLU A 26 18.21 -6.48 -5.04
N VAL A 27 18.88 -6.60 -3.88
CA VAL A 27 19.87 -7.65 -3.62
C VAL A 27 19.22 -9.03 -3.68
N ALA A 28 18.06 -9.22 -3.05
CA ALA A 28 17.36 -10.51 -3.05
C ALA A 28 16.93 -10.93 -4.46
N LEU A 29 16.36 -10.02 -5.25
CA LEU A 29 15.92 -10.26 -6.62
C LEU A 29 17.10 -10.64 -7.54
N GLU A 30 18.27 -10.01 -7.36
CA GLU A 30 19.49 -10.36 -8.09
C GLU A 30 19.97 -11.78 -7.75
N HIS A 31 19.96 -12.17 -6.48
CA HIS A 31 20.42 -13.51 -6.05
C HIS A 31 19.55 -14.66 -6.58
N GLN A 32 18.29 -14.39 -6.89
CA GLN A 32 17.37 -15.42 -7.39
C GLN A 32 17.47 -15.62 -8.92
N TRP A 33 18.19 -14.74 -9.63
CA TRP A 33 18.28 -14.70 -11.09
C TRP A 33 18.66 -16.04 -11.73
N GLU A 34 19.70 -16.70 -11.23
CA GLU A 34 20.19 -17.97 -11.81
C GLU A 34 19.11 -19.05 -11.81
N LYS A 35 18.30 -19.11 -10.75
CA LYS A 35 17.24 -20.12 -10.61
C LYS A 35 16.07 -19.87 -11.56
N LEU A 36 15.85 -18.62 -11.98
CA LEU A 36 14.73 -18.24 -12.83
C LEU A 36 15.00 -18.48 -14.32
N GLN A 37 16.27 -18.64 -14.73
CA GLN A 37 16.64 -18.79 -16.15
C GLN A 37 15.99 -20.00 -16.83
N VAL A 38 15.59 -21.01 -16.05
CA VAL A 38 14.86 -22.18 -16.56
C VAL A 38 13.44 -21.86 -17.05
N HIS A 39 12.88 -20.71 -16.65
CA HIS A 39 11.56 -20.23 -17.05
C HIS A 39 11.66 -18.78 -17.58
N PRO A 40 11.87 -18.57 -18.91
CA PRO A 40 12.21 -17.27 -19.48
C PRO A 40 11.23 -16.13 -19.18
N GLU A 41 9.93 -16.41 -19.16
CA GLU A 41 8.90 -15.41 -18.83
C GLU A 41 9.02 -14.94 -17.37
N ALA A 42 9.31 -15.87 -16.45
CA ALA A 42 9.46 -15.55 -15.04
C ALA A 42 10.75 -14.76 -14.79
N ALA A 43 11.83 -15.15 -15.45
CA ALA A 43 13.08 -14.40 -15.43
C ALA A 43 12.87 -12.96 -15.94
N ALA A 44 12.19 -12.77 -17.07
CA ALA A 44 11.93 -11.44 -17.61
C ALA A 44 11.15 -10.54 -16.65
N VAL A 45 10.10 -11.09 -16.02
CA VAL A 45 9.27 -10.38 -15.04
C VAL A 45 10.08 -9.98 -13.79
N VAL A 46 10.84 -10.91 -13.20
CA VAL A 46 11.64 -10.64 -11.99
C VAL A 46 12.77 -9.64 -12.26
N ARG A 47 13.36 -9.64 -13.46
CA ARG A 47 14.30 -8.59 -13.86
C ARG A 47 13.66 -7.20 -13.81
N GLY A 48 12.43 -7.08 -14.31
CA GLY A 48 11.66 -5.84 -14.23
C GLY A 48 11.43 -5.38 -12.78
N PHE A 49 11.18 -6.32 -11.86
CA PHE A 49 11.05 -6.00 -10.44
C PHE A 49 12.34 -5.47 -9.82
N ARG A 50 13.51 -6.00 -10.22
CA ARG A 50 14.79 -5.47 -9.76
C ARG A 50 15.02 -4.04 -10.24
N GLU A 51 14.76 -3.78 -11.52
CA GLU A 51 14.88 -2.43 -12.09
C GLU A 51 13.94 -1.43 -11.40
N MET A 52 12.72 -1.88 -11.08
CA MET A 52 11.74 -1.15 -10.29
C MET A 52 12.29 -0.82 -8.89
N ALA A 53 12.79 -1.80 -8.14
CA ALA A 53 13.34 -1.59 -6.79
C ALA A 53 14.55 -0.62 -6.80
N SER A 54 15.46 -0.74 -7.78
CA SER A 54 16.58 0.20 -7.92
C SER A 54 16.10 1.63 -8.15
N THR A 55 15.17 1.83 -9.08
CA THR A 55 14.62 3.16 -9.40
C THR A 55 13.93 3.78 -8.19
N GLN A 56 13.20 2.96 -7.43
CA GLN A 56 12.51 3.40 -6.21
C GLN A 56 13.50 3.78 -5.10
N ARG A 57 14.57 3.00 -4.91
CA ARG A 57 15.64 3.35 -3.97
C ARG A 57 16.25 4.70 -4.30
N GLU A 58 16.65 4.91 -5.57
CA GLU A 58 17.26 6.15 -6.04
C GLU A 58 16.34 7.37 -5.81
N ALA A 59 15.03 7.22 -6.03
CA ALA A 59 14.06 8.28 -5.78
C ALA A 59 13.95 8.65 -4.28
N LEU A 60 14.01 7.66 -3.39
CA LEU A 60 13.99 7.87 -1.94
C LEU A 60 15.30 8.49 -1.43
N GLU A 61 16.45 8.08 -1.97
CA GLU A 61 17.76 8.67 -1.68
C GLU A 61 17.78 10.16 -2.08
N ALA A 62 17.33 10.48 -3.29
CA ALA A 62 17.20 11.88 -3.73
C ALA A 62 16.24 12.69 -2.84
N TYR A 63 15.19 12.07 -2.32
CA TYR A 63 14.30 12.71 -1.36
C TYR A 63 14.99 12.96 0.00
N LEU A 64 15.79 12.03 0.51
CA LEU A 64 16.59 12.22 1.73
C LEU A 64 17.60 13.37 1.57
N GLU A 65 18.30 13.43 0.43
CA GLU A 65 19.21 14.54 0.11
C GLU A 65 18.50 15.90 0.18
N ARG A 66 17.23 15.96 -0.26
CA ARG A 66 16.40 17.17 -0.17
C ARG A 66 15.99 17.52 1.26
N LEU A 67 15.80 16.54 2.13
CA LEU A 67 15.49 16.77 3.55
C LEU A 67 16.68 17.35 4.32
N GLY A 68 17.90 17.02 3.92
CA GLY A 68 19.14 17.46 4.54
C GLY A 68 19.70 16.46 5.57
N ASP A 69 20.92 16.73 6.03
CA ASP A 69 21.74 15.80 6.82
C ASP A 69 21.36 15.82 8.31
N ASP A 70 20.33 15.06 8.68
CA ASP A 70 20.08 14.63 10.05
C ASP A 70 20.40 13.14 10.11
N THR A 71 21.66 12.81 10.39
CA THR A 71 22.15 11.42 10.49
C THR A 71 21.38 10.63 11.55
N VAL A 72 20.37 9.89 11.10
CA VAL A 72 19.71 8.84 11.87
C VAL A 72 20.14 7.52 11.26
N GLU A 73 20.83 6.69 12.03
CA GLU A 73 21.14 5.31 11.63
C GLU A 73 19.82 4.59 11.31
N PRO A 74 19.67 4.01 10.10
CA PRO A 74 18.48 3.24 9.78
C PRO A 74 18.36 2.06 10.74
N ALA A 75 17.18 1.88 11.34
CA ALA A 75 16.88 0.63 12.00
C ALA A 75 16.89 -0.47 10.93
N GLY A 76 17.67 -1.53 11.13
CA GLY A 76 17.73 -2.64 10.16
C GLY A 76 16.34 -3.17 9.86
N THR A 77 16.02 -3.34 8.57
CA THR A 77 14.74 -3.92 8.18
C THR A 77 14.83 -5.44 8.24
N ALA A 78 13.79 -6.12 8.74
CA ALA A 78 13.79 -7.58 8.85
C ALA A 78 13.41 -8.26 7.52
N VAL A 79 13.63 -7.60 6.38
CA VAL A 79 13.07 -8.00 5.08
C VAL A 79 13.85 -9.15 4.47
N ALA A 80 15.16 -9.22 4.71
CA ALA A 80 15.97 -10.39 4.38
C ALA A 80 15.40 -11.71 4.96
N ALA A 81 14.72 -11.67 6.11
CA ALA A 81 14.06 -12.84 6.67
C ALA A 81 12.77 -13.23 5.91
N LEU A 82 12.11 -12.28 5.23
CA LEU A 82 10.90 -12.48 4.43
C LEU A 82 11.18 -13.17 3.09
N PHE A 83 12.39 -13.03 2.55
CA PHE A 83 12.83 -13.70 1.32
C PHE A 83 13.24 -15.17 1.49
N GLY A 84 12.95 -15.76 2.66
CA GLY A 84 13.36 -17.13 2.98
C GLY A 84 14.88 -17.31 3.11
N THR A 85 15.66 -16.22 3.12
CA THR A 85 17.11 -16.28 3.40
C THR A 85 17.37 -16.34 4.91
N SER A 86 16.75 -17.28 5.61
CA SER A 86 17.22 -17.63 6.95
C SER A 86 18.55 -18.36 6.81
N ALA A 87 19.62 -17.80 7.38
CA ALA A 87 20.87 -18.52 7.58
C ALA A 87 20.64 -19.70 8.53
N GLY A 88 20.26 -20.86 7.98
CA GLY A 88 20.01 -22.08 8.75
C GLY A 88 18.91 -22.98 8.19
N GLU A 89 19.07 -23.48 6.97
CA GLU A 89 18.36 -24.70 6.55
C GLU A 89 19.29 -25.90 6.71
N ALA A 90 19.22 -26.52 7.88
CA ALA A 90 19.61 -27.90 8.09
C ALA A 90 18.33 -28.69 8.38
N ASP A 91 17.75 -29.32 7.34
CA ASP A 91 17.30 -30.73 7.29
C ASP A 91 16.47 -30.95 5.99
N GLY A 92 16.96 -31.81 5.07
CA GLY A 92 16.20 -32.28 3.90
C GLY A 92 15.99 -31.28 2.75
N VAL A 93 16.99 -31.11 1.87
CA VAL A 93 16.96 -30.20 0.71
C VAL A 93 15.85 -30.56 -0.29
N ARG A 94 14.69 -29.89 -0.19
CA ARG A 94 13.77 -29.74 -1.32
C ARG A 94 14.41 -28.77 -2.30
N THR A 95 14.64 -29.18 -3.54
CA THR A 95 15.07 -28.26 -4.60
C THR A 95 14.00 -27.17 -4.75
N ARG A 96 14.37 -25.93 -4.43
CA ARG A 96 13.48 -24.77 -4.54
C ARG A 96 13.06 -24.56 -6.00
N MET A 97 11.76 -24.46 -6.24
CA MET A 97 11.19 -24.33 -7.59
C MET A 97 11.00 -22.85 -7.97
N VAL A 98 10.67 -22.55 -9.23
CA VAL A 98 10.40 -21.19 -9.70
C VAL A 98 9.18 -20.61 -8.97
N SER A 99 8.15 -21.42 -8.71
CA SER A 99 6.97 -21.01 -7.96
C SER A 99 7.29 -20.67 -6.50
N ASP A 100 8.33 -21.25 -5.90
CA ASP A 100 8.79 -20.89 -4.56
C ASP A 100 9.53 -19.55 -4.57
N VAL A 101 10.19 -19.18 -5.67
CA VAL A 101 10.76 -17.83 -5.85
C VAL A 101 9.66 -16.79 -5.95
N LEU A 102 8.69 -17.00 -6.83
CA LEU A 102 7.57 -16.08 -7.02
C LEU A 102 6.72 -15.87 -5.76
N ARG A 103 6.57 -16.89 -4.90
CA ARG A 103 5.85 -16.76 -3.62
C ARG A 103 6.59 -15.89 -2.60
N ASP A 104 7.91 -15.98 -2.57
CA ASP A 104 8.73 -15.13 -1.69
C ASP A 104 8.68 -13.68 -2.18
N ASP A 105 8.80 -13.45 -3.49
CA ASP A 105 8.66 -12.12 -4.09
C ASP A 105 7.27 -11.52 -3.82
N TYR A 106 6.21 -12.31 -3.98
CA TYR A 106 4.84 -11.91 -3.65
C TYR A 106 4.73 -11.43 -2.20
N THR A 107 5.36 -12.15 -1.26
CA THR A 107 5.33 -11.80 0.17
C THR A 107 6.10 -10.51 0.43
N ALA A 108 7.29 -10.38 -0.15
CA ALA A 108 8.12 -9.19 -0.02
C ALA A 108 7.45 -7.93 -0.61
N PHE A 109 6.76 -8.07 -1.75
CA PHE A 109 6.09 -6.95 -2.40
C PHE A 109 4.84 -6.48 -1.65
N ASN A 110 4.08 -7.39 -1.04
CA ASN A 110 2.98 -6.98 -0.16
C ASN A 110 3.51 -6.28 1.10
N TYR A 111 4.65 -6.72 1.64
CA TYR A 111 5.33 -6.03 2.74
C TYR A 111 5.81 -4.62 2.33
N ALA A 112 6.38 -4.48 1.13
CA ALA A 112 6.76 -3.17 0.60
C ALA A 112 5.54 -2.27 0.40
N ALA A 113 4.46 -2.79 -0.20
CA ALA A 113 3.21 -2.06 -0.41
C ALA A 113 2.64 -1.50 0.91
N ILE A 114 2.46 -2.33 1.94
CA ILE A 114 1.93 -1.86 3.23
C ILE A 114 2.86 -0.83 3.91
N SER A 115 4.17 -0.93 3.67
CA SER A 115 5.15 0.05 4.16
C SER A 115 5.01 1.40 3.45
N TYR A 116 4.76 1.40 2.13
CA TYR A 116 4.43 2.62 1.39
C TYR A 116 3.05 3.20 1.73
N GLU A 117 2.07 2.39 2.15
CA GLU A 117 0.79 2.91 2.66
C GLU A 117 1.00 3.77 3.92
N ALA A 118 1.87 3.33 4.83
CA ALA A 118 2.24 4.13 6.00
C ALA A 118 2.92 5.45 5.60
N LEU A 119 3.81 5.40 4.60
CA LEU A 119 4.48 6.60 4.07
C LEU A 119 3.51 7.56 3.35
N CYS A 120 2.49 7.03 2.68
CA CYS A 120 1.40 7.82 2.10
C CYS A 120 0.68 8.62 3.19
N GLU A 121 0.28 7.97 4.29
CA GLU A 121 -0.39 8.63 5.40
C GLU A 121 0.48 9.74 6.01
N MET A 122 1.80 9.52 6.13
CA MET A 122 2.73 10.56 6.56
C MET A 122 2.76 11.75 5.58
N GLY A 123 2.85 11.48 4.28
CA GLY A 123 2.80 12.52 3.24
C GLY A 123 1.49 13.33 3.28
N PHE A 124 0.35 12.69 3.59
CA PHE A 124 -0.93 13.38 3.80
C PHE A 124 -0.94 14.21 5.10
N ARG A 125 -0.55 13.61 6.23
CA ARG A 125 -0.65 14.21 7.56
C ARG A 125 0.29 15.37 7.79
N LEU A 126 1.49 15.23 7.27
CA LEU A 126 2.56 16.21 7.46
C LEU A 126 2.61 17.22 6.32
N TYR A 127 1.72 17.10 5.33
CA TYR A 127 1.62 17.98 4.17
C TYR A 127 2.97 18.09 3.43
N ASP A 128 3.55 16.95 3.06
CA ASP A 128 4.72 16.86 2.19
C ASP A 128 4.30 16.33 0.81
N PRO A 129 4.01 17.21 -0.18
CA PRO A 129 3.54 16.78 -1.50
C PRO A 129 4.54 15.90 -2.26
N PRO A 130 5.86 16.20 -2.29
CA PRO A 130 6.85 15.31 -2.90
C PRO A 130 6.85 13.89 -2.32
N LEU A 131 6.82 13.74 -1.00
CA LEU A 131 6.79 12.42 -0.35
C LEU A 131 5.52 11.66 -0.71
N ARG A 132 4.38 12.35 -0.69
CA ARG A 132 3.08 11.77 -1.03
C ARG A 132 3.07 11.24 -2.47
N GLU A 133 3.66 11.96 -3.41
CA GLU A 133 3.75 11.53 -4.80
C GLU A 133 4.61 10.28 -4.96
N ILE A 134 5.81 10.28 -4.39
CA ILE A 134 6.73 9.14 -4.37
C ILE A 134 6.04 7.91 -3.76
N ALA A 135 5.50 8.04 -2.55
CA ALA A 135 4.88 6.93 -1.83
C ALA A 135 3.69 6.32 -2.60
N LEU A 136 2.82 7.15 -3.20
CA LEU A 136 1.68 6.66 -3.99
C LEU A 136 2.12 5.97 -5.28
N GLN A 137 3.17 6.48 -5.94
CA GLN A 137 3.72 5.86 -7.14
C GLN A 137 4.31 4.48 -6.82
N HIS A 138 5.06 4.39 -5.74
CA HIS A 138 5.74 3.15 -5.34
C HIS A 138 4.75 2.10 -4.82
N LEU A 139 3.76 2.51 -4.01
CA LEU A 139 2.64 1.65 -3.62
C LEU A 139 1.94 1.02 -4.84
N ARG A 140 1.66 1.82 -5.87
CA ARG A 140 1.05 1.32 -7.11
C ARG A 140 1.95 0.34 -7.85
N ALA A 141 3.25 0.62 -7.91
CA ALA A 141 4.22 -0.25 -8.56
C ALA A 141 4.29 -1.63 -7.88
N TYR A 142 4.35 -1.69 -6.55
CA TYR A 142 4.33 -2.96 -5.80
C TYR A 142 2.99 -3.69 -5.88
N ALA A 143 1.87 -2.96 -5.89
CA ALA A 143 0.56 -3.56 -6.14
C ALA A 143 0.49 -4.19 -7.55
N GLU A 144 1.03 -3.51 -8.56
CA GLU A 144 1.11 -4.04 -9.93
C GLU A 144 2.03 -5.26 -10.02
N ALA A 145 3.24 -5.20 -9.44
CA ALA A 145 4.18 -6.32 -9.40
C ALA A 145 3.56 -7.57 -8.76
N THR A 146 2.83 -7.39 -7.65
CA THR A 146 2.06 -8.44 -6.99
C THR A 146 1.01 -9.06 -7.92
N GLN A 147 0.30 -8.24 -8.70
CA GLN A 147 -0.68 -8.74 -9.68
C GLN A 147 -0.02 -9.44 -10.87
N GLN A 148 1.17 -9.00 -11.31
CA GLN A 148 1.94 -9.71 -12.34
C GLN A 148 2.33 -11.11 -11.87
N ILE A 149 2.74 -11.27 -10.61
CA ILE A 149 2.99 -12.60 -10.02
C ILE A 149 1.71 -13.45 -10.01
N ASN A 150 0.56 -12.88 -9.64
CA ASN A 150 -0.72 -13.59 -9.68
C ASN A 150 -1.08 -14.09 -11.10
N GLN A 151 -0.71 -13.35 -12.15
CA GLN A 151 -0.95 -13.79 -13.54
C GLN A 151 -0.01 -14.94 -13.95
N LEU A 152 1.21 -14.94 -13.43
CA LEU A 152 2.29 -15.85 -13.83
C LEU A 152 2.30 -17.17 -13.05
N ILE A 153 1.95 -17.16 -11.76
CA ILE A 153 2.16 -18.32 -10.87
C ILE A 153 1.45 -19.59 -11.37
N ALA A 154 0.28 -19.46 -12.00
CA ALA A 154 -0.50 -20.59 -12.50
C ALA A 154 0.20 -21.30 -13.68
N SER A 155 0.79 -20.55 -14.62
CA SER A 155 1.53 -21.12 -15.75
C SER A 155 2.83 -21.76 -15.28
N VAL A 156 3.53 -21.12 -14.34
CA VAL A 156 4.77 -21.65 -13.75
C VAL A 156 4.51 -22.97 -13.03
N VAL A 157 3.48 -23.06 -12.19
CA VAL A 157 3.16 -24.32 -11.49
C VAL A 157 2.75 -25.41 -12.48
N ALA A 158 2.00 -25.08 -13.53
CA ALA A 158 1.66 -26.05 -14.57
C ALA A 158 2.92 -26.58 -15.27
N TRP A 159 3.85 -25.69 -15.63
CA TRP A 159 5.13 -26.06 -16.21
C TRP A 159 5.97 -26.93 -15.26
N GLU A 160 6.05 -26.60 -13.97
CA GLU A 160 6.78 -27.39 -12.97
C GLU A 160 6.23 -28.81 -12.82
N LEU A 161 4.90 -28.98 -12.87
CA LEU A 161 4.26 -30.28 -12.84
C LEU A 161 4.60 -31.11 -14.09
N GLU A 162 4.59 -30.48 -15.28
CA GLU A 162 5.01 -31.12 -16.52
C GLU A 162 6.47 -31.58 -16.46
N GLN A 163 7.38 -30.77 -15.91
CA GLN A 163 8.79 -31.16 -15.70
C GLN A 163 8.94 -32.39 -14.78
N GLN A 164 7.98 -32.63 -13.90
CA GLN A 164 7.94 -33.78 -13.00
C GLN A 164 7.23 -35.00 -13.61
N GLY A 165 6.81 -34.92 -14.88
CA GLY A 165 6.00 -35.96 -15.53
C GLY A 165 4.59 -36.08 -14.97
N LEU A 166 4.12 -35.06 -14.24
CA LEU A 166 2.77 -35.01 -13.67
C LEU A 166 1.84 -34.34 -14.67
N GLU A 167 1.26 -35.17 -15.53
CA GLU A 167 0.29 -34.72 -16.52
C GLU A 167 -1.08 -34.37 -15.91
N CYS A 168 -1.85 -33.57 -16.65
CA CYS A 168 -3.19 -33.17 -16.28
C CYS A 168 -4.12 -34.39 -16.08
N ARG A 169 -4.85 -34.39 -14.95
CA ARG A 169 -5.88 -35.40 -14.61
C ARG A 169 -7.31 -34.86 -14.68
N CYS A 170 -7.50 -33.71 -15.34
CA CYS A 170 -8.81 -33.09 -15.54
C CYS A 170 -9.73 -33.95 -16.42
N ILE A 171 -11.02 -33.96 -16.09
CA ILE A 171 -12.07 -34.63 -16.87
C ILE A 171 -12.98 -33.64 -17.60
N CYS A 172 -12.53 -32.39 -17.82
CA CYS A 172 -13.34 -31.38 -18.49
C CYS A 172 -13.38 -31.60 -20.02
N PRO A 173 -14.40 -31.09 -20.72
CA PRO A 173 -14.52 -31.25 -22.17
C PRO A 173 -13.35 -30.69 -22.97
N MET A 174 -12.68 -29.64 -22.48
CA MET A 174 -11.51 -29.06 -23.15
C MET A 174 -10.31 -30.02 -23.10
N CYS A 175 -10.03 -30.62 -21.94
CA CYS A 175 -8.96 -31.62 -21.78
C CYS A 175 -9.19 -32.84 -22.68
N SER A 176 -10.44 -33.26 -22.87
CA SER A 176 -10.80 -34.41 -23.73
C SER A 176 -10.42 -34.23 -25.21
N MET A 177 -10.24 -32.98 -25.65
CA MET A 177 -9.82 -32.64 -27.01
C MET A 177 -8.38 -32.08 -27.05
N GLY A 178 -7.63 -32.16 -25.94
CA GLY A 178 -6.27 -31.63 -25.84
C GLY A 178 -6.17 -30.10 -25.76
N ALA A 179 -7.29 -29.39 -25.56
CA ALA A 179 -7.30 -27.95 -25.37
C ALA A 179 -7.08 -27.62 -23.88
N CYS A 180 -5.84 -27.29 -23.49
CA CYS A 180 -5.56 -26.88 -22.11
C CYS A 180 -6.12 -25.47 -21.84
N GLY A 181 -6.96 -25.34 -20.81
CA GLY A 181 -7.49 -24.04 -20.34
C GLY A 181 -7.40 -23.84 -18.83
N CYS A 182 -6.78 -24.77 -18.09
CA CYS A 182 -6.74 -24.73 -16.63
C CYS A 182 -5.91 -23.57 -16.08
N VAL A 183 -4.81 -23.21 -16.76
CA VAL A 183 -4.01 -22.03 -16.38
C VAL A 183 -4.86 -20.77 -16.48
N ALA A 184 -5.52 -20.55 -17.63
CA ALA A 184 -6.39 -19.39 -17.82
C ALA A 184 -7.56 -19.36 -16.84
N ALA A 185 -8.20 -20.52 -16.59
CA ALA A 185 -9.27 -20.63 -15.60
C ALA A 185 -8.78 -20.35 -14.17
N GLY A 186 -7.58 -20.83 -13.82
CA GLY A 186 -6.93 -20.58 -12.53
C GLY A 186 -6.62 -19.10 -12.34
N THR A 187 -5.98 -18.46 -13.32
CA THR A 187 -5.71 -17.03 -13.31
C THR A 187 -6.99 -16.20 -13.18
N TRP A 188 -8.05 -16.55 -13.92
CA TRP A 188 -9.35 -15.89 -13.78
C TRP A 188 -9.93 -16.03 -12.37
N THR A 189 -9.88 -17.24 -11.80
CA THR A 189 -10.39 -17.52 -10.45
C THR A 189 -9.67 -16.71 -9.39
N VAL A 190 -8.33 -16.60 -9.49
CA VAL A 190 -7.53 -15.75 -8.60
C VAL A 190 -7.94 -14.29 -8.73
N ASN A 191 -8.06 -13.78 -9.95
CA ASN A 191 -8.46 -12.39 -10.20
C ASN A 191 -9.84 -12.08 -9.63
N GLU A 192 -10.79 -13.00 -9.75
CA GLU A 192 -12.12 -12.84 -9.18
C GLU A 192 -12.08 -12.86 -7.65
N ALA A 193 -11.33 -13.79 -7.04
CA ALA A 193 -11.18 -13.86 -5.59
C ALA A 193 -10.63 -12.54 -5.01
N TRP A 194 -9.63 -11.92 -5.64
CA TRP A 194 -9.14 -10.61 -5.23
C TRP A 194 -10.19 -9.52 -5.38
N ARG A 195 -10.92 -9.51 -6.50
CA ARG A 195 -11.92 -8.49 -6.81
C ARG A 195 -13.12 -8.54 -5.86
N GLU A 196 -13.66 -9.72 -5.62
CA GLU A 196 -14.86 -9.91 -4.80
C GLU A 196 -14.60 -9.72 -3.30
N THR A 197 -13.35 -9.87 -2.87
CA THR A 197 -12.95 -9.71 -1.46
C THR A 197 -12.46 -8.30 -1.13
N VAL A 198 -12.38 -7.38 -2.11
CA VAL A 198 -12.10 -5.97 -1.82
C VAL A 198 -13.20 -5.45 -0.88
N PRO A 199 -12.86 -5.04 0.35
CA PRO A 199 -13.86 -4.50 1.25
C PRO A 199 -14.51 -3.28 0.60
N SER A 200 -15.82 -3.31 0.45
CA SER A 200 -16.55 -2.09 0.13
C SER A 200 -16.34 -1.11 1.29
N SER A 201 -15.84 0.09 1.02
CA SER A 201 -15.79 1.19 2.00
C SER A 201 -17.17 1.53 2.57
N SER A 202 -18.24 0.99 1.96
CA SER A 202 -19.64 1.15 2.30
C SER A 202 -20.31 -0.09 2.96
N GLY A 203 -19.55 -1.09 3.42
CA GLY A 203 -20.11 -2.29 4.07
C GLY A 203 -20.99 -1.93 5.27
N GLU A 204 -22.31 -2.06 5.12
CA GLU A 204 -23.34 -1.56 6.07
C GLU A 204 -22.93 -0.23 6.72
N ALA A 205 -22.47 0.74 5.92
CA ALA A 205 -21.90 1.97 6.45
C ALA A 205 -22.98 2.74 7.24
N GLU A 206 -22.83 2.77 8.56
CA GLU A 206 -23.52 3.75 9.40
C GLU A 206 -23.37 5.13 8.73
N ARG A 207 -24.51 5.82 8.56
CA ARG A 207 -24.60 7.09 7.85
C ARG A 207 -23.54 8.10 8.33
N GLY A 208 -22.94 8.83 7.39
CA GLY A 208 -22.00 9.92 7.65
C GLY A 208 -20.53 9.51 7.77
N PHE A 209 -19.63 10.49 7.65
CA PHE A 209 -18.18 10.30 7.57
C PHE A 209 -17.54 10.19 8.96
N LEU A 210 -16.78 9.11 9.22
CA LEU A 210 -16.11 8.90 10.50
C LEU A 210 -15.00 9.93 10.75
N LEU A 211 -15.12 10.68 11.85
CA LEU A 211 -14.12 11.66 12.28
C LEU A 211 -13.07 11.02 13.18
N LEU A 212 -11.82 11.25 12.80
CA LEU A 212 -10.66 11.04 13.67
C LEU A 212 -10.59 12.16 14.73
N PRO A 213 -9.80 11.98 15.81
CA PRO A 213 -9.65 13.02 16.82
C PRO A 213 -9.29 14.37 16.17
N PRO A 214 -10.11 15.43 16.36
CA PRO A 214 -9.79 16.74 15.82
C PRO A 214 -8.46 17.25 16.38
N ARG A 215 -7.70 17.99 15.55
CA ARG A 215 -6.44 18.61 15.98
C ARG A 215 -6.67 19.52 17.18
N ALA A 216 -5.76 19.50 18.16
CA ALA A 216 -5.84 20.36 19.33
C ALA A 216 -5.99 21.84 18.92
N GLY A 217 -6.92 22.56 19.55
CA GLY A 217 -7.22 23.96 19.25
C GLY A 217 -7.97 24.21 17.93
N SER A 218 -8.28 23.18 17.14
CA SER A 218 -9.10 23.33 15.94
C SER A 218 -10.55 23.72 16.27
N PRO A 219 -11.29 24.34 15.35
CA PRO A 219 -12.69 24.71 15.56
C PRO A 219 -13.58 23.55 16.03
N LEU A 220 -13.38 22.34 15.48
CA LEU A 220 -14.12 21.15 15.92
C LEU A 220 -13.71 20.69 17.33
N ALA A 221 -12.42 20.77 17.68
CA ALA A 221 -11.96 20.44 19.04
C ALA A 221 -12.54 21.41 20.08
N VAL A 222 -12.55 22.71 19.79
CA VAL A 222 -13.14 23.74 20.66
C VAL A 222 -14.65 23.54 20.83
N ALA A 223 -15.32 23.06 19.78
CA ALA A 223 -16.73 22.68 19.81
C ALA A 223 -17.01 21.32 20.51
N GLY A 224 -15.98 20.65 21.03
CA GLY A 224 -16.12 19.41 21.79
C GLY A 224 -16.37 18.17 20.93
N VAL A 225 -16.05 18.20 19.63
CA VAL A 225 -16.05 16.99 18.78
C VAL A 225 -14.97 16.03 19.25
N GLN A 226 -15.33 14.75 19.31
CA GLN A 226 -14.43 13.68 19.77
C GLN A 226 -14.17 12.65 18.67
N ALA A 227 -13.12 11.86 18.86
CA ALA A 227 -12.81 10.74 17.98
C ALA A 227 -13.95 9.72 17.95
N GLY A 228 -14.22 9.15 16.77
CA GLY A 228 -15.27 8.15 16.60
C GLY A 228 -16.67 8.74 16.37
N GLU A 229 -16.82 10.07 16.36
CA GLU A 229 -18.05 10.72 15.93
C GLU A 229 -18.15 10.74 14.41
N ARG A 230 -19.36 10.74 13.87
CA ARG A 230 -19.63 10.80 12.43
C ARG A 230 -20.14 12.17 12.03
N LEU A 231 -19.58 12.74 10.98
CA LEU A 231 -20.08 13.92 10.30
C LEU A 231 -21.19 13.51 9.34
N LEU A 232 -22.42 13.84 9.68
CA LEU A 232 -23.61 13.47 8.91
C LEU A 232 -23.91 14.48 7.79
N GLU A 233 -23.76 15.77 8.08
CA GLU A 233 -24.17 16.86 7.19
C GLU A 233 -23.25 18.08 7.29
N VAL A 234 -23.16 18.82 6.19
CA VAL A 234 -22.58 20.18 6.11
C VAL A 234 -23.60 21.08 5.41
N ASP A 235 -24.06 22.15 6.07
CA ASP A 235 -25.10 23.08 5.60
C ASP A 235 -26.34 22.40 5.01
N ASP A 236 -26.94 21.50 5.79
CA ASP A 236 -28.17 20.77 5.46
C ASP A 236 -28.01 19.78 4.29
N GLN A 237 -26.77 19.55 3.84
CA GLN A 237 -26.45 18.55 2.83
C GLN A 237 -25.80 17.33 3.48
N PRO A 238 -26.35 16.12 3.25
CA PRO A 238 -25.69 14.88 3.70
C PRO A 238 -24.33 14.73 3.02
N VAL A 239 -23.36 14.23 3.78
CA VAL A 239 -21.99 14.00 3.29
C VAL A 239 -21.52 12.61 3.68
N GLU A 240 -20.88 11.92 2.75
CA GLU A 240 -20.32 10.58 2.96
C GLU A 240 -18.86 10.49 2.55
N THR A 241 -18.40 11.38 1.66
CA THR A 241 -17.04 11.35 1.13
C THR A 241 -16.21 12.59 1.48
N ILE A 242 -14.88 12.41 1.49
CA ILE A 242 -13.93 13.51 1.67
C ILE A 242 -14.17 14.63 0.64
N ALA A 243 -14.46 14.28 -0.61
CA ALA A 243 -14.66 15.25 -1.68
C ALA A 243 -15.92 16.12 -1.46
N GLU A 244 -17.02 15.52 -1.01
CA GLU A 244 -18.26 16.24 -0.66
C GLU A 244 -18.01 17.19 0.51
N ILE A 245 -17.39 16.71 1.59
CA ILE A 245 -17.07 17.51 2.78
C ILE A 245 -16.19 18.71 2.41
N GLN A 246 -15.09 18.46 1.69
CA GLN A 246 -14.18 19.52 1.27
C GLN A 246 -14.87 20.54 0.35
N THR A 247 -15.69 20.07 -0.58
CA THR A 247 -16.45 20.94 -1.49
C THR A 247 -17.45 21.80 -0.73
N ALA A 248 -18.15 21.23 0.26
CA ALA A 248 -19.10 21.96 1.09
C ALA A 248 -18.40 23.05 1.92
N ILE A 249 -17.31 22.71 2.62
CA ILE A 249 -16.54 23.67 3.44
C ILE A 249 -15.98 24.82 2.58
N ARG A 250 -15.43 24.52 1.39
CA ARG A 250 -14.82 25.53 0.50
C ARG A 250 -15.83 26.56 -0.06
N LYS A 251 -17.13 26.32 0.05
CA LYS A 251 -18.16 27.31 -0.33
C LYS A 251 -18.20 28.50 0.64
N HIS A 252 -17.67 28.34 1.85
CA HIS A 252 -17.61 29.40 2.85
C HIS A 252 -16.31 30.19 2.73
N PRO A 253 -16.36 31.53 2.74
CA PRO A 253 -15.19 32.36 3.01
C PRO A 253 -14.43 31.94 4.28
N LEU A 254 -13.13 32.21 4.31
CA LEU A 254 -12.34 32.06 5.53
C LEU A 254 -12.87 33.02 6.61
N GLY A 255 -13.06 32.51 7.82
CA GLY A 255 -13.61 33.24 8.97
C GLY A 255 -15.10 32.99 9.21
N ASP A 256 -15.83 32.50 8.21
CA ASP A 256 -17.26 32.19 8.34
C ASP A 256 -17.49 30.90 9.13
N ASN A 257 -18.67 30.76 9.73
CA ASN A 257 -19.06 29.55 10.44
C ASN A 257 -19.72 28.56 9.47
N VAL A 258 -19.23 27.33 9.47
CA VAL A 258 -19.82 26.21 8.75
C VAL A 258 -20.74 25.44 9.69
N ARG A 259 -21.97 25.16 9.26
CA ARG A 259 -22.91 24.34 10.02
C ARG A 259 -22.65 22.87 9.75
N VAL A 260 -22.35 22.11 10.80
CA VAL A 260 -22.10 20.67 10.70
C VAL A 260 -22.99 19.90 11.67
N LEU A 261 -23.49 18.76 11.22
CA LEU A 261 -24.24 17.83 12.06
C LEU A 261 -23.37 16.63 12.39
N VAL A 262 -23.12 16.38 13.68
CA VAL A 262 -22.29 15.25 14.12
C VAL A 262 -23.06 14.30 15.03
N GLN A 263 -22.69 13.03 15.02
CA GLN A 263 -23.31 12.00 15.85
C GLN A 263 -22.27 11.11 16.49
N ARG A 264 -22.50 10.75 17.77
CA ARG A 264 -21.70 9.74 18.47
C ARG A 264 -22.51 8.46 18.57
N SER A 265 -22.06 7.39 17.92
CA SER A 265 -22.74 6.09 17.98
C SER A 265 -24.26 6.24 17.74
N SER A 266 -25.11 5.80 18.67
CA SER A 266 -26.57 5.86 18.61
C SER A 266 -27.19 7.10 19.28
N ASP A 267 -26.40 8.05 19.75
CA ASP A 267 -26.90 9.29 20.37
C ASP A 267 -27.65 10.15 19.35
N ALA A 268 -28.48 11.08 19.82
CA ALA A 268 -29.12 12.05 18.96
C ALA A 268 -28.06 12.92 18.25
N PRO A 269 -28.18 13.18 16.93
CA PRO A 269 -27.29 14.09 16.23
C PRO A 269 -27.31 15.48 16.86
N ARG A 270 -26.15 16.13 16.90
CA ARG A 270 -26.00 17.48 17.43
C ARG A 270 -25.41 18.41 16.37
N GLU A 271 -25.96 19.60 16.33
CA GLU A 271 -25.47 20.67 15.47
C GLU A 271 -24.27 21.36 16.11
N ILE A 272 -23.27 21.68 15.28
CA ILE A 272 -22.08 22.42 15.65
C ILE A 272 -21.83 23.50 14.59
N HIS A 273 -21.43 24.68 15.05
CA HIS A 273 -20.90 25.73 14.19
C HIS A 273 -19.37 25.76 14.34
N ALA A 274 -18.68 25.40 13.28
CA ALA A 274 -17.22 25.38 13.24
C ALA A 274 -16.71 26.47 12.29
N ARG A 275 -15.84 27.36 12.77
CA ARG A 275 -15.25 28.41 11.93
C ARG A 275 -14.38 27.80 10.83
N HIS A 276 -14.57 28.19 9.57
CA HIS A 276 -13.66 27.87 8.48
C HIS A 276 -12.38 28.69 8.63
N VAL A 277 -11.27 28.02 8.90
CA VAL A 277 -9.95 28.65 9.09
C VAL A 277 -8.97 28.13 8.04
N SER A 278 -8.00 28.96 7.68
CA SER A 278 -6.87 28.55 6.85
C SER A 278 -5.67 28.32 7.77
N ASP A 279 -5.09 27.12 7.68
CA ASP A 279 -3.82 26.80 8.30
C ASP A 279 -2.62 27.08 7.36
N LEU A 280 -2.88 27.55 6.12
CA LEU A 280 -1.81 28.00 5.25
C LEU A 280 -1.14 29.22 5.89
N PRO A 281 0.21 29.28 5.93
CA PRO A 281 0.90 30.49 6.33
C PRO A 281 0.39 31.64 5.47
N SER A 282 -0.01 32.74 6.09
CA SER A 282 -0.27 33.98 5.37
C SER A 282 1.03 34.37 4.66
N THR A 283 1.01 34.33 3.32
CA THR A 283 2.09 34.84 2.46
C THR A 283 2.36 36.31 2.73
#